data_AF-A0A7K3LEJ5-F1
#
_entry.id   AF-A0A7K3LEJ5-F1
#
_cell.length_a   1.000
_cell.length_b   1.000
_cell.length_c   1.000
_cell.angle_alpha   90.00
_cell.angle_beta   90.00
_cell.angle_gamma   90.00
#
_symmetry.space_group_name_H-M   'P 1'
#
loop_
_entity.id
_entity.type
_entity.pdbx_description
1 polymer ?
#
loop_
_entity_poly.entity_id
_entity_poly.type
_entity_poly.pdbx_seq_one_letter_code
_entity_poly.pdbx_strand_id
1 'polypeptide(L)'
;MTTDDIWPAVQALATTWLASPVVGNFLARHPARNDSEDVVTEALRNLQAGGSVLTETPLWTSTWEQLAQQMPLVQLTDEVRAYLRQIAPLGHALESTVGWVRSRLPLYPGIPVPQFSPRGYRRSPEFSLRMPWIQPLLQAGLPEEASPPSVADLLGLDEHEVLSNAQNLVSALCDSAEWKRYADLAAALTDHDRDALADARRRVGVLLNPRLVDQYEDARNERRNAYRREHVAEVVVGLDGRPRELADAFDVIDDLIDHALVNVHGQLVVRGGVPMIEPIDLDIDGPQVRFDYDGDDSFGVGESVLLDDPLAAGAYLIDSMNFRFGQFEGTRMSFTARSLPGTENAFQAS
;
A
#
# COMPACT_ATOMS: atom_id res chain seq x y z
N MET A 1 -12.11 -20.18 -7.90
CA MET A 1 -11.25 -19.09 -8.38
C MET A 1 -10.43 -18.63 -7.20
N THR A 2 -9.13 -18.51 -7.42
CA THR A 2 -8.09 -18.35 -6.40
C THR A 2 -7.58 -16.90 -6.43
N THR A 3 -6.95 -16.46 -5.34
CA THR A 3 -6.31 -15.15 -5.22
C THR A 3 -5.26 -14.90 -6.33
N ASP A 4 -4.81 -15.96 -6.99
CA ASP A 4 -3.84 -15.99 -8.08
C ASP A 4 -4.21 -15.11 -9.28
N ASP A 5 -5.50 -14.95 -9.60
CA ASP A 5 -5.97 -14.16 -10.75
C ASP A 5 -5.72 -12.65 -10.56
N ILE A 6 -5.48 -12.18 -9.32
CA ILE A 6 -5.23 -10.76 -9.01
C ILE A 6 -3.90 -10.31 -9.61
N TRP A 7 -2.85 -11.14 -9.51
CA TRP A 7 -1.49 -10.72 -9.85
C TRP A 7 -1.27 -10.48 -11.34
N PRO A 8 -1.77 -11.33 -12.27
CA PRO A 8 -1.77 -11.02 -13.69
C PRO A 8 -2.54 -9.73 -14.03
N ALA A 9 -3.66 -9.47 -13.36
CA ALA A 9 -4.42 -8.23 -13.57
C ALA A 9 -3.64 -7.00 -13.09
N VAL A 10 -2.93 -7.11 -11.96
CA VAL A 10 -2.01 -6.07 -11.47
C VAL A 10 -0.84 -5.84 -12.44
N GLN A 11 -0.26 -6.90 -13.02
CA GLN A 11 0.78 -6.78 -14.04
C GLN A 11 0.28 -6.09 -15.33
N ALA A 12 -0.92 -6.43 -15.78
CA ALA A 12 -1.54 -5.79 -16.94
C ALA A 12 -1.78 -4.29 -16.69
N LEU A 13 -2.28 -3.93 -15.50
CA LEU A 13 -2.45 -2.53 -15.11
C LEU A 13 -1.11 -1.78 -15.07
N ALA A 14 -0.07 -2.36 -14.48
CA ALA A 14 1.27 -1.78 -14.44
C ALA A 14 1.84 -1.58 -15.86
N THR A 15 1.61 -2.54 -16.76
CA THR A 15 2.02 -2.45 -18.17
C THR A 15 1.35 -1.25 -18.87
N THR A 16 0.05 -1.04 -18.63
CA THR A 16 -0.65 0.14 -19.16
C THR A 16 -0.07 1.44 -18.62
N TRP A 17 0.24 1.50 -17.32
CA TRP A 17 0.82 2.70 -16.71
C TRP A 17 2.23 3.00 -17.21
N LEU A 18 3.03 1.97 -17.51
CA LEU A 18 4.36 2.13 -18.11
C LEU A 18 4.33 2.83 -19.48
N ALA A 19 3.21 2.79 -20.21
CA ALA A 19 3.05 3.54 -21.46
C ALA A 19 2.84 5.05 -21.25
N SER A 20 2.64 5.50 -20.01
CA SER A 20 2.38 6.91 -19.68
C SER A 20 3.64 7.78 -19.85
N PRO A 21 3.54 8.96 -20.51
CA PRO A 21 4.62 9.94 -20.51
C PRO A 21 4.94 10.48 -19.10
N VAL A 22 3.96 10.53 -18.20
CA VAL A 22 4.17 10.97 -16.81
C VAL A 22 5.04 9.95 -16.06
N VAL A 23 4.75 8.66 -16.24
CA VAL A 23 5.58 7.58 -15.69
C VAL A 23 6.98 7.60 -16.30
N GLY A 24 7.12 7.81 -17.61
CA GLY A 24 8.42 7.97 -18.26
C GLY A 24 9.28 9.08 -17.62
N ASN A 25 8.69 10.25 -17.37
CA ASN A 25 9.37 11.36 -16.69
C ASN A 25 9.76 11.03 -15.24
N PHE A 26 8.87 10.34 -14.53
CA PHE A 26 9.10 9.88 -13.16
C PHE A 26 10.28 8.89 -13.08
N LEU A 27 10.26 7.85 -13.93
CA LEU A 27 11.31 6.83 -13.94
C LEU A 27 12.67 7.39 -14.39
N ALA A 28 12.68 8.41 -15.26
CA ALA A 28 13.91 9.04 -15.72
C ALA A 28 14.75 9.69 -14.59
N ARG A 29 14.17 9.95 -13.42
CA ARG A 29 14.90 10.48 -12.24
C ARG A 29 14.82 9.57 -11.02
N HIS A 30 14.11 8.44 -11.11
CA HIS A 30 13.92 7.53 -10.00
C HIS A 30 15.24 6.80 -9.66
N PRO A 31 15.68 6.78 -8.38
CA PRO A 31 16.96 6.18 -7.98
C PRO A 31 17.14 4.70 -8.37
N ALA A 32 16.05 3.92 -8.44
CA ALA A 32 16.12 2.52 -8.90
C ALA A 32 16.40 2.36 -10.42
N ARG A 33 16.40 3.46 -11.19
CA ARG A 33 16.57 3.47 -12.64
C ARG A 33 17.62 4.47 -13.12
N ASN A 34 18.10 5.33 -12.22
CA ASN A 34 19.02 6.40 -12.54
C ASN A 34 20.00 6.64 -11.39
N ASP A 35 21.28 6.50 -11.70
CA ASP A 35 22.38 6.69 -10.76
C ASP A 35 22.95 8.12 -10.76
N SER A 36 22.33 9.07 -11.47
CA SER A 36 22.76 10.47 -11.50
C SER A 36 22.85 11.08 -10.10
N GLU A 37 23.81 11.99 -9.93
CA GLU A 37 23.98 12.81 -8.72
C GLU A 37 23.31 14.17 -8.85
N ASP A 38 22.27 14.27 -9.68
CA ASP A 38 21.53 15.52 -9.81
C ASP A 38 20.67 15.79 -8.57
N VAL A 39 20.34 17.06 -8.36
CA VAL A 39 19.66 17.54 -7.16
C VAL A 39 18.31 16.85 -6.93
N VAL A 40 17.61 16.45 -7.99
CA VAL A 40 16.32 15.76 -7.89
C VAL A 40 16.53 14.31 -7.46
N THR A 41 17.39 13.57 -8.15
CA THR A 41 17.66 12.16 -7.81
C THR A 41 18.23 12.03 -6.40
N GLU A 42 19.10 12.95 -5.98
CA GLU A 42 19.62 12.99 -4.62
C GLU A 42 18.53 13.34 -3.58
N ALA A 43 17.62 14.26 -3.88
CA ALA A 43 16.47 14.53 -3.01
C ALA A 43 15.56 13.30 -2.85
N LEU A 44 15.37 12.52 -3.92
CA LEU A 44 14.60 11.27 -3.90
C LEU A 44 15.30 10.17 -3.08
N ARG A 45 16.63 10.04 -3.17
CA ARG A 45 17.40 9.14 -2.31
C ARG A 45 17.26 9.51 -0.84
N ASN A 46 17.34 10.80 -0.52
CA ASN A 46 17.15 11.29 0.85
C ASN A 46 15.71 11.08 1.34
N LEU A 47 14.71 11.20 0.47
CA LEU A 47 13.32 10.90 0.77
C LEU A 47 13.13 9.39 1.06
N GLN A 48 13.79 8.51 0.30
CA GLN A 48 13.81 7.08 0.57
C GLN A 48 14.50 6.75 1.90
N ALA A 49 15.68 7.33 2.16
CA ALA A 49 16.42 7.11 3.40
C ALA A 49 15.66 7.61 4.64
N GLY A 50 14.86 8.67 4.50
CA GLY A 50 14.12 9.29 5.59
C GLY A 50 12.73 8.71 5.85
N GLY A 51 12.08 8.10 4.85
CA GLY A 51 10.69 7.64 5.00
C GLY A 51 10.25 6.47 4.14
N SER A 52 11.16 5.79 3.44
CA SER A 52 10.89 4.56 2.65
C SER A 52 9.80 4.68 1.57
N VAL A 53 9.38 5.90 1.21
CA VAL A 53 8.18 6.07 0.35
C VAL A 53 8.39 5.66 -1.10
N LEU A 54 9.63 5.54 -1.57
CA LEU A 54 9.94 5.02 -2.91
C LEU A 54 9.80 3.50 -2.98
N THR A 55 9.72 2.80 -1.85
CA THR A 55 9.52 1.35 -1.79
C THR A 55 8.15 0.97 -1.22
N GLU A 56 7.65 1.70 -0.22
CA GLU A 56 6.36 1.40 0.41
C GLU A 56 5.17 1.97 -0.34
N THR A 57 5.30 3.15 -0.92
CA THR A 57 4.22 3.82 -1.67
C THR A 57 4.76 4.48 -2.94
N PRO A 58 5.44 3.71 -3.81
CA PRO A 58 6.27 4.22 -4.92
C PRO A 58 5.55 5.17 -5.89
N LEU A 59 4.24 5.01 -6.05
CA LEU A 59 3.44 5.84 -6.96
C LEU A 59 2.62 6.91 -6.26
N TRP A 60 2.62 7.00 -4.92
CA TRP A 60 1.80 7.97 -4.18
C TRP A 60 2.48 9.35 -4.07
N THR A 61 2.91 9.86 -5.22
CA THR A 61 3.77 11.04 -5.37
C THR A 61 3.10 12.35 -4.95
N SER A 62 1.77 12.41 -4.88
CA SER A 62 0.99 13.56 -4.44
C SER A 62 1.31 14.00 -3.01
N THR A 63 1.85 13.10 -2.18
CA THR A 63 2.21 13.37 -0.78
C THR A 63 3.67 13.71 -0.57
N TRP A 64 4.53 13.47 -1.56
CA TRP A 64 5.99 13.49 -1.38
C TRP A 64 6.53 14.89 -1.04
N GLU A 65 5.94 15.97 -1.59
CA GLU A 65 6.35 17.34 -1.23
C GLU A 65 6.05 17.63 0.25
N GLN A 66 4.87 17.26 0.75
CA GLN A 66 4.51 17.44 2.16
C GLN A 66 5.45 16.63 3.07
N LEU A 67 5.82 15.42 2.67
CA LEU A 67 6.74 14.58 3.44
C LEU A 67 8.16 15.14 3.44
N ALA A 68 8.66 15.55 2.28
CA ALA A 68 9.96 16.21 2.16
C ALA A 68 10.06 17.45 3.05
N GLN A 69 8.98 18.23 3.20
CA GLN A 69 8.97 19.41 4.09
C GLN A 69 9.19 19.06 5.57
N GLN A 70 8.89 17.82 5.98
CA GLN A 70 9.03 17.33 7.35
C GLN A 70 10.37 16.64 7.58
N MET A 71 11.18 16.41 6.54
CA MET A 71 12.43 15.65 6.62
C MET A 71 13.65 16.57 6.56
N PRO A 72 14.50 16.61 7.61
CA PRO A 72 15.70 17.45 7.63
C PRO A 72 16.72 17.13 6.52
N LEU A 73 16.72 15.88 6.02
CA LEU A 73 17.67 15.40 5.02
C LEU A 73 17.29 15.81 3.59
N VAL A 74 16.06 16.26 3.34
CA VAL A 74 15.58 16.56 1.99
C VAL A 74 15.66 18.06 1.72
N GLN A 75 16.53 18.46 0.78
CA GLN A 75 16.65 19.85 0.36
C GLN A 75 15.61 20.19 -0.72
N LEU A 76 14.55 20.90 -0.32
CA LEU A 76 13.50 21.37 -1.25
C LEU A 76 13.92 22.63 -2.02
N THR A 77 14.79 22.46 -3.01
CA THR A 77 15.10 23.50 -4.00
C THR A 77 13.93 23.73 -4.95
N ASP A 78 13.97 24.82 -5.73
CA ASP A 78 12.91 25.10 -6.70
C ASP A 78 12.83 24.03 -7.82
N GLU A 79 13.97 23.44 -8.19
CA GLU A 79 14.03 22.31 -9.13
C GLU A 79 13.34 21.07 -8.57
N VAL A 80 13.62 20.72 -7.30
CA VAL A 80 12.98 19.58 -6.62
C VAL A 80 11.47 19.81 -6.52
N ARG A 81 11.03 21.01 -6.11
CA ARG A 81 9.59 21.33 -6.05
C ARG A 81 8.92 21.26 -7.42
N ALA A 82 9.57 21.77 -8.46
CA ALA A 82 9.04 21.69 -9.82
C ALA A 82 8.86 20.24 -10.27
N TYR A 83 9.87 19.39 -10.01
CA TYR A 83 9.79 17.96 -10.29
C TYR A 83 8.68 17.26 -9.50
N LEU A 84 8.60 17.45 -8.18
CA LEU A 84 7.57 16.83 -7.35
C LEU A 84 6.15 17.20 -7.81
N ARG A 85 5.93 18.45 -8.22
CA ARG A 85 4.64 18.88 -8.81
C ARG A 85 4.38 18.27 -10.18
N GLN A 86 5.43 18.09 -10.99
CA GLN A 86 5.30 17.45 -12.30
C GLN A 86 4.88 15.98 -12.18
N ILE A 87 5.33 15.27 -11.15
CA ILE A 87 4.99 13.86 -10.94
C ILE A 87 3.75 13.65 -10.05
N ALA A 88 3.24 14.69 -9.37
CA ALA A 88 2.03 14.60 -8.52
C ALA A 88 0.78 14.00 -9.21
N PRO A 89 0.53 14.19 -10.53
CA PRO A 89 -0.55 13.51 -11.23
C PRO A 89 -0.53 11.98 -11.09
N LEU A 90 0.65 11.37 -10.95
CA LEU A 90 0.80 9.93 -10.73
C LEU A 90 0.16 9.49 -9.40
N GLY A 91 0.40 10.24 -8.32
CA GLY A 91 -0.21 10.01 -7.02
C GLY A 91 -1.72 10.19 -7.03
N HIS A 92 -2.24 11.21 -7.74
CA HIS A 92 -3.68 11.39 -7.89
C HIS A 92 -4.35 10.28 -8.72
N ALA A 93 -3.67 9.77 -9.75
CA ALA A 93 -4.14 8.63 -10.50
C ALA A 93 -4.19 7.36 -9.63
N LEU A 94 -3.21 7.17 -8.74
CA LEU A 94 -3.20 6.06 -7.77
C LEU A 94 -4.36 6.20 -6.78
N GLU A 95 -4.52 7.37 -6.16
CA GLU A 95 -5.63 7.68 -5.24
C GLU A 95 -6.99 7.39 -5.88
N SER A 96 -7.18 7.84 -7.13
CA SER A 96 -8.41 7.61 -7.90
C SER A 96 -8.65 6.12 -8.16
N THR A 97 -7.61 5.39 -8.59
CA THR A 97 -7.70 3.95 -8.88
C THR A 97 -8.04 3.15 -7.63
N VAL A 98 -7.31 3.36 -6.54
CA VAL A 98 -7.54 2.66 -5.28
C VAL A 98 -8.89 3.04 -4.68
N GLY A 99 -9.27 4.32 -4.71
CA GLY A 99 -10.59 4.78 -4.29
C GLY A 99 -11.73 4.11 -5.06
N TRP A 100 -11.58 4.03 -6.39
CA TRP A 100 -12.57 3.42 -7.26
C TRP A 100 -12.70 1.91 -7.00
N VAL A 101 -11.59 1.18 -6.83
CA VAL A 101 -11.61 -0.25 -6.45
C VAL A 101 -12.27 -0.44 -5.08
N ARG A 102 -11.85 0.33 -4.08
CA ARG A 102 -12.43 0.32 -2.72
C ARG A 102 -13.93 0.63 -2.72
N SER A 103 -14.41 1.45 -3.67
CA SER A 103 -15.83 1.79 -3.79
C SER A 103 -16.74 0.60 -4.16
N ARG A 104 -16.15 -0.50 -4.64
CA ARG A 104 -16.86 -1.74 -4.97
C ARG A 104 -17.12 -2.63 -3.75
N LEU A 105 -16.47 -2.35 -2.63
CA LEU A 105 -16.67 -3.11 -1.40
C LEU A 105 -18.11 -2.95 -0.88
N PRO A 106 -18.74 -4.04 -0.42
CA PRO A 106 -20.01 -3.98 0.27
C PRO A 106 -20.00 -2.98 1.42
N LEU A 107 -21.12 -2.26 1.57
CA LEU A 107 -21.35 -1.22 2.58
C LEU A 107 -20.53 0.07 2.38
N TYR A 108 -19.78 0.23 1.28
CA TYR A 108 -19.23 1.52 0.88
C TYR A 108 -20.36 2.55 0.62
N PRO A 109 -20.18 3.84 0.95
CA PRO A 109 -19.04 4.48 1.62
C PRO A 109 -19.12 4.42 3.16
N GLY A 110 -20.09 3.70 3.71
CA GLY A 110 -20.45 3.70 5.13
C GLY A 110 -19.99 2.48 5.93
N ILE A 111 -18.84 1.87 5.58
CA ILE A 111 -18.37 0.60 6.18
C ILE A 111 -18.44 0.67 7.72
N PRO A 112 -19.13 -0.27 8.40
CA PRO A 112 -19.51 -0.12 9.81
C PRO A 112 -18.43 -0.57 10.80
N VAL A 113 -17.23 -0.94 10.35
CA VAL A 113 -16.18 -1.47 11.23
C VAL A 113 -15.46 -0.38 12.04
N PRO A 114 -14.94 -0.69 13.26
CA PRO A 114 -14.25 0.28 14.11
C PRO A 114 -13.02 0.95 13.47
N GLN A 115 -12.27 0.19 12.65
CA GLN A 115 -11.10 0.66 11.91
C GLN A 115 -11.44 1.84 10.98
N PHE A 116 -12.66 1.83 10.42
CA PHE A 116 -13.20 2.82 9.50
C PHE A 116 -13.98 3.96 10.20
N SER A 117 -13.84 4.09 11.52
CA SER A 117 -14.29 5.27 12.25
C SER A 117 -13.59 6.54 11.71
N PRO A 118 -14.25 7.73 11.64
CA PRO A 118 -13.62 8.96 11.18
C PRO A 118 -12.33 9.35 11.90
N ARG A 119 -12.12 8.87 13.14
CA ARG A 119 -10.90 9.07 13.93
C ARG A 119 -10.00 7.84 13.97
N GLY A 120 -10.43 6.73 13.37
CA GLY A 120 -9.68 5.49 13.27
C GLY A 120 -8.48 5.62 12.33
N TYR A 121 -7.56 4.67 12.41
CA TYR A 121 -6.30 4.74 11.68
C TYR A 121 -6.48 4.68 10.16
N ARG A 122 -7.51 3.97 9.64
CA ARG A 122 -7.76 3.85 8.19
C ARG A 122 -8.23 5.14 7.52
N ARG A 123 -8.78 6.09 8.29
CA ARG A 123 -9.29 7.39 7.80
C ARG A 123 -8.44 8.57 8.26
N SER A 124 -7.37 8.32 9.00
CA SER A 124 -6.47 9.36 9.48
C SER A 124 -5.65 9.94 8.32
N PRO A 125 -5.52 11.27 8.19
CA PRO A 125 -4.63 11.89 7.21
C PRO A 125 -3.16 11.91 7.70
N GLU A 126 -2.90 11.46 8.92
CA GLU A 126 -1.54 11.37 9.44
C GLU A 126 -0.73 10.39 8.62
N PHE A 127 0.55 10.74 8.39
CA PHE A 127 1.44 9.91 7.61
C PHE A 127 1.43 8.46 8.12
N SER A 128 1.07 7.57 7.20
CA SER A 128 1.14 6.14 7.36
C SER A 128 1.69 5.57 6.07
N LEU A 129 2.30 4.41 6.17
CA LEU A 129 2.84 3.64 5.04
C LEU A 129 1.73 2.97 4.20
N ARG A 130 0.48 3.44 4.36
CA ARG A 130 -0.72 2.93 3.70
C ARG A 130 -1.52 4.11 3.17
N MET A 131 -2.26 3.87 2.10
CA MET A 131 -3.10 4.90 1.51
C MET A 131 -4.39 5.03 2.33
N PRO A 132 -4.63 6.16 3.02
CA PRO A 132 -5.81 6.34 3.85
C PRO A 132 -7.06 6.45 3.00
N TRP A 133 -8.19 6.16 3.62
CA TRP A 133 -9.51 6.38 3.07
C TRP A 133 -9.87 7.87 3.17
N ILE A 134 -9.39 8.65 2.19
CA ILE A 134 -9.51 10.10 2.20
C ILE A 134 -10.95 10.56 1.95
N GLN A 135 -11.35 11.61 2.66
CA GLN A 135 -12.71 12.14 2.63
C GLN A 135 -13.20 12.54 1.23
N PRO A 136 -12.39 13.18 0.36
CA PRO A 136 -12.85 13.54 -0.99
C PRO A 136 -13.30 12.33 -1.80
N LEU A 137 -12.57 11.21 -1.76
CA LEU A 137 -12.93 9.99 -2.50
C LEU A 137 -14.22 9.35 -1.96
N LEU A 138 -14.42 9.36 -0.63
CA LEU A 138 -15.66 8.87 0.00
C LEU A 138 -16.91 9.65 -0.42
N GLN A 139 -16.74 10.89 -0.89
CA GLN A 139 -17.81 11.78 -1.30
C GLN A 139 -17.94 11.91 -2.83
N ALA A 140 -17.07 11.25 -3.60
CA ALA A 140 -16.95 11.46 -5.04
C ALA A 140 -17.93 10.66 -5.91
N GLY A 141 -18.91 9.95 -5.32
CA GLY A 141 -19.89 9.18 -6.11
C GLY A 141 -19.31 7.98 -6.87
N LEU A 142 -18.11 7.52 -6.51
CA LEU A 142 -17.35 6.46 -7.21
C LEU A 142 -18.12 5.17 -7.54
N PRO A 143 -19.11 4.69 -6.76
CA PRO A 143 -19.89 3.51 -7.14
C PRO A 143 -20.64 3.66 -8.46
N GLU A 144 -20.99 4.89 -8.85
CA GLU A 144 -21.72 5.19 -10.09
C GLU A 144 -20.78 5.31 -11.31
N GLU A 145 -19.48 5.47 -11.10
CA GLU A 145 -18.48 5.65 -12.15
C GLU A 145 -18.14 4.31 -12.82
N ALA A 146 -18.04 4.28 -14.15
CA ALA A 146 -17.71 3.06 -14.90
C ALA A 146 -16.21 2.69 -14.84
N SER A 147 -15.34 3.68 -14.67
CA SER A 147 -13.87 3.58 -14.58
C SER A 147 -13.34 4.46 -13.45
N PRO A 148 -12.08 4.25 -13.01
CA PRO A 148 -11.38 5.22 -12.19
C PRO A 148 -11.38 6.62 -12.83
N PRO A 149 -11.94 7.64 -12.16
CA PRO A 149 -12.10 8.96 -12.77
C PRO A 149 -10.74 9.61 -13.02
N SER A 150 -10.62 10.30 -14.16
CA SER A 150 -9.47 11.13 -14.56
C SER A 150 -8.12 10.40 -14.70
N VAL A 151 -8.03 9.07 -14.51
CA VAL A 151 -6.76 8.33 -14.62
C VAL A 151 -6.17 8.41 -16.02
N ALA A 152 -6.99 8.21 -17.06
CA ALA A 152 -6.57 8.31 -18.46
C ALA A 152 -6.03 9.71 -18.78
N ASP A 153 -6.74 10.75 -18.35
CA ASP A 153 -6.33 12.14 -18.56
C ASP A 153 -5.04 12.51 -17.81
N LEU A 154 -4.95 12.15 -16.52
CA LEU A 154 -3.80 12.45 -15.66
C LEU A 154 -2.52 11.78 -16.17
N LEU A 155 -2.64 10.57 -16.70
CA LEU A 155 -1.51 9.78 -17.17
C LEU A 155 -1.29 9.89 -18.69
N GLY A 156 -2.19 10.53 -19.45
CA GLY A 156 -2.10 10.59 -20.91
C GLY A 156 -2.20 9.21 -21.56
N LEU A 157 -3.11 8.37 -21.08
CA LEU A 157 -3.33 6.99 -21.53
C LEU A 157 -4.64 6.87 -22.33
N ASP A 158 -4.80 5.76 -23.04
CA ASP A 158 -6.07 5.44 -23.69
C ASP A 158 -7.14 5.07 -22.65
N GLU A 159 -8.31 5.71 -22.74
CA GLU A 159 -9.41 5.52 -21.78
C GLU A 159 -9.95 4.08 -21.81
N HIS A 160 -10.00 3.42 -22.97
CA HIS A 160 -10.52 2.06 -23.08
C HIS A 160 -9.56 1.05 -22.46
N GLU A 161 -8.25 1.24 -22.63
CA GLU A 161 -7.24 0.39 -21.96
C GLU A 161 -7.29 0.54 -20.44
N VAL A 162 -7.37 1.77 -19.94
CA VAL A 162 -7.51 2.05 -18.50
C VAL A 162 -8.77 1.41 -17.95
N LEU A 163 -9.92 1.60 -18.62
CA LEU A 163 -11.19 1.00 -18.22
C LEU A 163 -11.11 -0.53 -18.20
N SER A 164 -10.61 -1.15 -19.28
CA SER A 164 -10.56 -2.60 -19.41
C SER A 164 -9.69 -3.23 -18.33
N ASN A 165 -8.49 -2.69 -18.07
CA ASN A 165 -7.60 -3.24 -17.05
C ASN A 165 -8.08 -2.98 -15.62
N ALA A 166 -8.71 -1.82 -15.37
CA ALA A 166 -9.35 -1.56 -14.08
C ALA A 166 -10.52 -2.53 -13.81
N GLN A 167 -11.34 -2.83 -14.83
CA GLN A 167 -12.43 -3.81 -14.71
C GLN A 167 -11.91 -5.24 -14.50
N ASN A 168 -10.85 -5.64 -15.22
CA ASN A 168 -10.23 -6.94 -15.04
C ASN A 168 -9.71 -7.12 -13.60
N LEU A 169 -9.04 -6.09 -13.05
CA LEU A 169 -8.57 -6.11 -11.67
C LEU A 169 -9.72 -6.20 -10.66
N VAL A 170 -10.78 -5.39 -10.82
CA VAL A 170 -11.96 -5.48 -9.94
C VAL A 170 -12.61 -6.86 -10.03
N SER A 171 -12.71 -7.44 -11.21
CA SER A 171 -13.24 -8.80 -11.37
C SER A 171 -12.41 -9.81 -10.60
N ALA A 172 -11.08 -9.79 -10.75
CA ALA A 172 -10.17 -10.69 -10.05
C ALA A 172 -10.26 -10.51 -8.52
N LEU A 173 -10.31 -9.26 -8.04
CA LEU A 173 -10.50 -8.96 -6.62
C LEU A 173 -11.85 -9.47 -6.10
N CYS A 174 -12.95 -9.18 -6.80
CA CYS A 174 -14.29 -9.66 -6.45
C CYS A 174 -14.36 -11.19 -6.41
N ASP A 175 -13.55 -11.88 -7.21
CA ASP A 175 -13.52 -13.33 -7.26
C ASP A 175 -12.62 -14.00 -6.21
N SER A 176 -11.77 -13.23 -5.52
CA SER A 176 -10.93 -13.70 -4.43
C SER A 176 -11.72 -14.22 -3.23
N ALA A 177 -11.08 -15.09 -2.44
CA ALA A 177 -11.69 -15.66 -1.24
C ALA A 177 -11.92 -14.59 -0.16
N GLU A 178 -10.98 -13.65 -0.03
CA GLU A 178 -11.01 -12.53 0.91
C GLU A 178 -12.19 -11.61 0.64
N TRP A 179 -12.42 -11.26 -0.63
CA TRP A 179 -13.53 -10.40 -1.02
C TRP A 179 -14.89 -11.09 -0.80
N LYS A 180 -15.01 -12.35 -1.25
CA LYS A 180 -16.24 -13.15 -1.07
C LYS A 180 -16.57 -13.30 0.41
N ARG A 181 -15.58 -13.62 1.24
CA ARG A 181 -15.75 -13.71 2.70
C ARG A 181 -16.24 -12.40 3.31
N TYR A 182 -15.62 -11.27 2.96
CA TYR A 182 -16.06 -9.96 3.45
C TYR A 182 -17.49 -9.65 2.99
N ALA A 183 -17.82 -9.94 1.73
CA ALA A 183 -19.16 -9.72 1.18
C ALA A 183 -20.24 -10.56 1.86
N ASP A 184 -19.97 -11.85 2.09
CA ASP A 184 -20.88 -12.76 2.77
C ASP A 184 -21.13 -12.31 4.22
N LEU A 185 -20.08 -11.92 4.94
CA LEU A 185 -20.19 -11.37 6.30
C LEU A 185 -21.01 -10.07 6.33
N ALA A 186 -20.77 -9.17 5.38
CA ALA A 186 -21.50 -7.92 5.25
C ALA A 186 -22.99 -8.14 4.96
N ALA A 187 -23.32 -9.11 4.11
CA ALA A 187 -24.69 -9.49 3.79
C ALA A 187 -25.41 -10.18 4.96
N ALA A 188 -24.67 -10.91 5.80
CA ALA A 188 -25.21 -11.65 6.96
C ALA A 188 -25.42 -10.79 8.21
N LEU A 189 -25.08 -9.49 8.19
CA LEU A 189 -25.25 -8.61 9.34
C LEU A 189 -26.72 -8.41 9.73
N THR A 190 -27.04 -8.74 10.97
CA THR A 190 -28.32 -8.40 11.62
C THR A 190 -28.32 -6.98 12.17
N ASP A 191 -29.48 -6.47 12.58
CA ASP A 191 -29.57 -5.16 13.23
C ASP A 191 -28.77 -5.11 14.53
N HIS A 192 -28.77 -6.20 15.31
CA HIS A 192 -27.95 -6.31 16.52
C HIS A 192 -26.45 -6.23 16.21
N ASP A 193 -26.00 -6.88 15.14
CA ASP A 193 -24.60 -6.82 14.70
C ASP A 193 -24.22 -5.38 14.29
N ARG A 194 -25.13 -4.67 13.61
CA ARG A 194 -24.94 -3.26 13.21
C ARG A 194 -24.89 -2.32 14.41
N ASP A 195 -25.71 -2.54 15.42
CA ASP A 195 -25.68 -1.77 16.67
C ASP A 195 -24.36 -1.98 17.42
N ALA A 196 -23.89 -3.22 17.55
CA ALA A 196 -22.60 -3.53 18.18
C ALA A 196 -21.42 -2.83 17.47
N LEU A 197 -21.42 -2.85 16.13
CA LEU A 197 -20.43 -2.16 15.30
C LEU A 197 -20.51 -0.63 15.45
N ALA A 198 -21.72 -0.06 15.49
CA ALA A 198 -21.92 1.37 15.72
C ALA A 198 -21.42 1.80 17.10
N ASP A 199 -21.66 0.99 18.13
CA ASP A 199 -21.20 1.22 19.50
C ASP A 199 -19.67 1.19 19.59
N ALA A 200 -19.05 0.21 18.96
CA ALA A 200 -17.60 0.10 18.86
C ALA A 200 -16.98 1.29 18.12
N ARG A 201 -17.58 1.75 17.00
CA ARG A 201 -17.14 2.97 16.30
C ARG A 201 -17.23 4.21 17.17
N ARG A 202 -18.30 4.35 17.98
CA ARG A 202 -18.43 5.46 18.95
C ARG A 202 -17.34 5.38 20.02
N ARG A 203 -17.03 4.19 20.53
CA ARG A 203 -15.93 3.97 21.48
C ARG A 203 -14.57 4.39 20.91
N VAL A 204 -14.25 4.00 19.67
CA VAL A 204 -13.05 4.49 18.97
C VAL A 204 -13.03 6.01 18.90
N GLY A 205 -14.17 6.63 18.57
CA GLY A 205 -14.28 8.09 18.51
C GLY A 205 -13.98 8.80 19.84
N VAL A 206 -14.33 8.18 20.97
CA VAL A 206 -14.03 8.68 22.32
C VAL A 206 -12.56 8.48 22.68
N LEU A 207 -12.01 7.27 22.46
CA LEU A 207 -10.61 6.94 22.77
C LEU A 207 -9.62 7.75 21.95
N LEU A 208 -9.94 7.99 20.68
CA LEU A 208 -9.09 8.72 19.73
C LEU A 208 -9.49 10.19 19.61
N ASN A 209 -9.99 10.79 20.69
CA ASN A 209 -10.21 12.23 20.75
C ASN A 209 -8.89 12.97 20.42
N PRO A 210 -8.90 13.99 19.54
CA PRO A 210 -7.68 14.72 19.17
C PRO A 210 -6.85 15.19 20.36
N ARG A 211 -7.50 15.66 21.45
CA ARG A 211 -6.80 16.08 22.67
C ARG A 211 -5.99 14.97 23.33
N LEU A 212 -6.50 13.73 23.31
CA LEU A 212 -5.81 12.59 23.89
C LEU A 212 -4.66 12.11 23.00
N VAL A 213 -4.86 12.14 21.67
CA VAL A 213 -3.80 11.84 20.70
C VAL A 213 -2.66 12.86 20.83
N ASP A 214 -2.98 14.15 20.86
CA ASP A 214 -2.00 15.23 21.01
C ASP A 214 -1.26 15.16 22.37
N GLN A 215 -1.93 14.71 23.43
CA GLN A 215 -1.30 14.48 24.74
C GLN A 215 -0.31 13.32 24.73
N TYR A 216 -0.59 12.26 23.95
CA TYR A 216 0.31 11.12 23.81
C TYR A 216 1.54 11.47 22.96
N GLU A 217 1.34 12.11 21.81
CA GLU A 217 2.39 12.53 20.89
C GLU A 217 1.90 13.72 20.05
N ASP A 218 2.59 14.85 20.15
CA ASP A 218 2.17 16.12 19.55
C ASP A 218 2.61 16.26 18.08
N ALA A 219 3.77 15.70 17.71
CA ALA A 219 4.41 15.99 16.42
C ALA A 219 4.64 14.77 15.53
N ARG A 220 4.91 13.57 16.09
CA ARG A 220 5.31 12.41 15.28
C ARG A 220 4.11 11.62 14.76
N ASN A 221 3.73 11.89 13.50
CA ASN A 221 2.61 11.22 12.81
C ASN A 221 2.64 9.69 12.88
N GLU A 222 3.80 9.06 12.71
CA GLU A 222 3.94 7.60 12.79
C GLU A 222 3.52 7.05 14.17
N ARG A 223 4.02 7.66 15.25
CA ARG A 223 3.68 7.25 16.62
C ARG A 223 2.21 7.52 16.95
N ARG A 224 1.65 8.62 16.44
CA ARG A 224 0.21 8.93 16.56
C ARG A 224 -0.64 7.92 15.80
N ASN A 225 -0.19 7.45 14.64
CA ASN A 225 -0.87 6.40 13.88
C ASN A 225 -0.78 5.03 14.59
N ALA A 226 0.39 4.70 15.17
CA ALA A 226 0.57 3.49 15.98
C ALA A 226 -0.37 3.48 17.20
N TYR A 227 -0.49 4.61 17.90
CA TYR A 227 -1.44 4.79 19.01
C TYR A 227 -2.89 4.52 18.58
N ARG A 228 -3.30 5.02 17.40
CA ARG A 228 -4.64 4.74 16.86
C ARG A 228 -4.86 3.28 16.54
N ARG A 229 -3.87 2.63 15.91
CA ARG A 229 -3.91 1.20 15.59
C ARG A 229 -4.10 0.36 16.85
N GLU A 230 -3.31 0.63 17.89
CA GLU A 230 -3.39 -0.06 19.17
C GLU A 230 -4.79 0.06 19.80
N HIS A 231 -5.30 1.27 19.97
CA HIS A 231 -6.61 1.50 20.60
C HIS A 231 -7.78 0.98 19.75
N VAL A 232 -7.66 1.00 18.42
CA VAL A 232 -8.65 0.37 17.55
C VAL A 232 -8.61 -1.15 17.71
N ALA A 233 -7.42 -1.76 17.77
CA ALA A 233 -7.27 -3.19 17.99
C ALA A 233 -7.89 -3.63 19.32
N GLU A 234 -7.72 -2.87 20.40
CA GLU A 234 -8.40 -3.12 21.68
C GLU A 234 -9.93 -3.14 21.55
N VAL A 235 -10.49 -2.23 20.77
CA VAL A 235 -11.94 -2.18 20.53
C VAL A 235 -12.40 -3.37 19.70
N VAL A 236 -11.64 -3.77 18.67
CA VAL A 236 -11.95 -4.93 17.83
C VAL A 236 -11.86 -6.23 18.63
N VAL A 237 -10.86 -6.38 19.51
CA VAL A 237 -10.74 -7.54 20.42
C VAL A 237 -11.94 -7.67 21.36
N GLY A 238 -12.58 -6.55 21.70
CA GLY A 238 -13.80 -6.53 22.51
C GLY A 238 -15.11 -6.80 21.75
N LEU A 239 -15.06 -6.99 20.42
CA LEU A 239 -16.20 -7.47 19.64
C LEU A 239 -16.25 -9.01 19.71
N ASP A 240 -17.45 -9.55 19.56
CA ASP A 240 -17.70 -10.99 19.50
C ASP A 240 -18.55 -11.35 18.27
N GLY A 241 -18.45 -12.60 17.82
CA GLY A 241 -19.25 -13.11 16.70
C GLY A 241 -19.03 -12.37 15.38
N ARG A 242 -20.12 -12.19 14.62
CA ARG A 242 -20.07 -11.61 13.25
C ARG A 242 -19.48 -10.20 13.19
N PRO A 243 -19.78 -9.26 14.13
CA PRO A 243 -19.12 -7.97 14.17
C PRO A 243 -17.59 -8.06 14.16
N ARG A 244 -17.03 -9.00 14.94
CA ARG A 244 -15.58 -9.23 14.97
C ARG A 244 -15.08 -9.84 13.67
N GLU A 245 -15.74 -10.88 13.19
CA GLU A 245 -15.37 -11.54 11.94
C GLU A 245 -15.38 -10.56 10.74
N LEU A 246 -16.35 -9.66 10.68
CA LEU A 246 -16.40 -8.60 9.67
C LEU A 246 -15.25 -7.59 9.83
N ALA A 247 -14.95 -7.18 11.07
CA ALA A 247 -13.84 -6.27 11.34
C ALA A 247 -12.49 -6.89 10.93
N ASP A 248 -12.27 -8.16 11.25
CA ASP A 248 -11.05 -8.88 10.85
C ASP A 248 -10.99 -9.06 9.32
N ALA A 249 -12.11 -9.45 8.69
CA ALA A 249 -12.19 -9.59 7.23
C ALA A 249 -11.97 -8.27 6.49
N PHE A 250 -12.40 -7.14 7.07
CA PHE A 250 -12.15 -5.81 6.50
C PHE A 250 -10.65 -5.50 6.44
N ASP A 251 -9.90 -5.79 7.51
CA ASP A 251 -8.45 -5.55 7.51
C ASP A 251 -7.73 -6.41 6.47
N VAL A 252 -8.15 -7.67 6.32
CA VAL A 252 -7.60 -8.58 5.30
C VAL A 252 -7.84 -8.04 3.88
N ILE A 253 -9.08 -7.64 3.55
CA ILE A 253 -9.40 -7.19 2.20
C ILE A 253 -8.82 -5.81 1.88
N ASP A 254 -8.78 -4.89 2.85
CA ASP A 254 -8.14 -3.58 2.65
C ASP A 254 -6.61 -3.73 2.48
N ASP A 255 -5.97 -4.64 3.22
CA ASP A 255 -4.55 -4.95 3.07
C ASP A 255 -4.25 -5.63 1.72
N LEU A 256 -5.13 -6.51 1.23
CA LEU A 256 -5.00 -7.10 -0.10
C LEU A 256 -5.07 -6.02 -1.20
N ILE A 257 -6.01 -5.09 -1.10
CA ILE A 257 -6.14 -3.98 -2.05
C ILE A 257 -4.89 -3.09 -2.02
N ASP A 258 -4.39 -2.73 -0.83
CA ASP A 258 -3.18 -1.91 -0.68
C ASP A 258 -1.94 -2.63 -1.24
N HIS A 259 -1.74 -3.90 -0.89
CA HIS A 259 -0.61 -4.67 -1.42
C HIS A 259 -0.67 -4.78 -2.95
N ALA A 260 -1.86 -5.04 -3.51
CA ALA A 260 -2.04 -5.17 -4.96
C ALA A 260 -1.78 -3.84 -5.70
N LEU A 261 -2.42 -2.75 -5.27
CA LEU A 261 -2.46 -1.49 -6.02
C LEU A 261 -1.38 -0.48 -5.63
N VAL A 262 -0.92 -0.50 -4.38
CA VAL A 262 0.06 0.46 -3.86
C VAL A 262 1.46 -0.15 -3.92
N ASN A 263 1.67 -1.31 -3.31
CA ASN A 263 2.99 -1.95 -3.24
C ASN A 263 3.38 -2.63 -4.55
N VAL A 264 2.68 -3.71 -4.93
CA VAL A 264 3.07 -4.56 -6.06
C VAL A 264 2.91 -3.84 -7.38
N HIS A 265 1.73 -3.26 -7.68
CA HIS A 265 1.54 -2.45 -8.88
C HIS A 265 2.60 -1.35 -9.01
N GLY A 266 2.89 -0.65 -7.91
CA GLY A 266 3.87 0.41 -7.90
C GLY A 266 5.30 -0.05 -8.11
N GLN A 267 5.70 -1.16 -7.48
CA GLN A 267 6.98 -1.80 -7.73
C GLN A 267 7.10 -2.27 -9.18
N LEU A 268 6.04 -2.84 -9.78
CA LEU A 268 6.06 -3.27 -11.17
C LEU A 268 6.24 -2.08 -12.13
N VAL A 269 5.61 -0.94 -11.86
CA VAL A 269 5.85 0.30 -12.63
C VAL A 269 7.28 0.79 -12.46
N VAL A 270 7.85 0.74 -11.25
CA VAL A 270 9.21 1.21 -10.99
C VAL A 270 10.26 0.26 -11.56
N ARG A 271 10.22 -1.02 -11.21
CA ARG A 271 11.24 -2.04 -11.51
C ARG A 271 10.95 -2.90 -12.72
N GLY A 272 9.73 -2.89 -13.24
CA GLY A 272 9.32 -3.72 -14.38
C GLY A 272 9.08 -5.19 -14.02
N GLY A 273 9.18 -5.57 -12.75
CA GLY A 273 9.05 -6.94 -12.28
C GLY A 273 9.28 -7.08 -10.78
N VAL A 274 9.06 -8.30 -10.27
CA VAL A 274 9.44 -8.70 -8.93
C VAL A 274 10.80 -9.40 -9.04
N PRO A 275 11.88 -8.85 -8.44
CA PRO A 275 13.22 -9.40 -8.58
C PRO A 275 13.33 -10.76 -7.89
N MET A 276 14.04 -11.69 -8.53
CA MET A 276 14.46 -12.96 -7.95
C MET A 276 15.80 -12.78 -7.26
N ILE A 277 15.92 -13.24 -6.02
CA ILE A 277 17.15 -13.16 -5.23
C ILE A 277 17.51 -14.52 -4.65
N GLU A 278 18.81 -14.77 -4.49
CA GLU A 278 19.32 -15.93 -3.76
C GLU A 278 19.45 -15.55 -2.27
N PRO A 279 18.59 -16.07 -1.38
CA PRO A 279 18.65 -15.74 0.04
C PRO A 279 19.80 -16.49 0.72
N ILE A 280 20.40 -15.86 1.74
CA ILE A 280 21.38 -16.48 2.62
C ILE A 280 20.75 -16.68 4.00
N ASP A 281 21.04 -17.81 4.66
CA ASP A 281 20.51 -18.13 6.00
C ASP A 281 18.97 -18.03 6.08
N LEU A 282 18.29 -18.55 5.04
CA LEU A 282 16.83 -18.56 4.95
C LEU A 282 16.21 -19.39 6.08
N ASP A 283 15.35 -18.73 6.86
CA ASP A 283 14.51 -19.31 7.91
C ASP A 283 13.04 -19.07 7.57
N ILE A 284 12.24 -20.13 7.56
CA ILE A 284 10.83 -20.10 7.16
C ILE A 284 9.97 -20.50 8.36
N ASP A 285 9.12 -19.59 8.82
CA ASP A 285 8.17 -19.78 9.92
C ASP A 285 6.73 -19.44 9.44
N GLY A 286 6.06 -20.45 8.88
CA GLY A 286 4.73 -20.29 8.30
C GLY A 286 4.73 -19.26 7.15
N PRO A 287 3.91 -18.19 7.21
CA PRO A 287 3.88 -17.16 6.17
C PRO A 287 5.04 -16.16 6.28
N GLN A 288 5.85 -16.22 7.34
CA GLN A 288 6.96 -15.30 7.57
C GLN A 288 8.28 -15.96 7.20
N VAL A 289 9.17 -15.20 6.58
CA VAL A 289 10.54 -15.63 6.27
C VAL A 289 11.55 -14.62 6.78
N ARG A 290 12.72 -15.10 7.14
CA ARG A 290 13.89 -14.28 7.48
C ARG A 290 15.05 -14.77 6.63
N PHE A 291 15.80 -13.83 6.06
CA PHE A 291 16.96 -14.13 5.25
C PHE A 291 17.90 -12.95 5.26
N ASP A 292 19.16 -13.22 4.96
CA ASP A 292 20.15 -12.21 4.66
C ASP A 292 20.37 -12.12 3.14
N TYR A 293 20.80 -10.97 2.64
CA TYR A 293 21.15 -10.76 1.24
C TYR A 293 22.38 -9.86 1.15
N ASP A 294 23.32 -10.21 0.26
CA ASP A 294 24.61 -9.54 0.06
C ASP A 294 24.85 -9.09 -1.38
N GLY A 295 23.83 -9.12 -2.24
CA GLY A 295 23.94 -8.63 -3.60
C GLY A 295 23.88 -7.10 -3.73
N ASP A 296 24.15 -6.62 -4.95
CA ASP A 296 24.29 -5.19 -5.25
C ASP A 296 22.93 -4.46 -5.33
N ASP A 297 21.82 -5.18 -5.47
CA ASP A 297 20.49 -4.58 -5.53
C ASP A 297 20.08 -4.03 -4.15
N SER A 298 19.60 -2.78 -4.13
CA SER A 298 19.00 -2.21 -2.94
C SER A 298 17.52 -2.58 -2.87
N PHE A 299 17.11 -3.23 -1.77
CA PHE A 299 15.71 -3.51 -1.46
C PHE A 299 15.29 -2.77 -0.20
N GLY A 300 14.09 -2.21 -0.20
CA GLY A 300 13.50 -1.54 0.95
C GLY A 300 12.31 -2.29 1.54
N VAL A 301 11.84 -1.79 2.68
CA VAL A 301 10.53 -2.19 3.24
C VAL A 301 9.44 -1.83 2.22
N GLY A 302 8.44 -2.69 2.10
CA GLY A 302 7.32 -2.54 1.17
C GLY A 302 7.56 -3.05 -0.25
N GLU A 303 8.77 -3.50 -0.58
CA GLU A 303 9.06 -4.20 -1.82
C GLU A 303 8.84 -5.70 -1.68
N SER A 304 8.47 -6.33 -2.79
CA SER A 304 8.32 -7.78 -2.93
C SER A 304 9.56 -8.38 -3.62
N VAL A 305 9.93 -9.59 -3.22
CA VAL A 305 11.00 -10.38 -3.84
C VAL A 305 10.54 -11.81 -4.09
N LEU A 306 11.08 -12.46 -5.11
CA LEU A 306 11.01 -13.90 -5.27
C LEU A 306 12.30 -14.49 -4.65
N LEU A 307 12.16 -15.58 -3.89
CA LEU A 307 13.31 -16.25 -3.28
C LEU A 307 13.66 -17.47 -4.13
N ASP A 308 14.92 -17.56 -4.59
CA ASP A 308 15.42 -18.72 -5.34
C ASP A 308 15.71 -19.88 -4.37
N ASP A 309 14.65 -20.40 -3.74
CA ASP A 309 14.69 -21.56 -2.86
C ASP A 309 13.47 -22.48 -3.12
N PRO A 310 13.65 -23.79 -3.33
CA PRO A 310 12.55 -24.72 -3.60
C PRO A 310 11.46 -24.80 -2.52
N LEU A 311 11.77 -24.38 -1.29
CA LEU A 311 10.84 -24.35 -0.15
C LEU A 311 10.11 -23.01 -0.02
N ALA A 312 10.59 -21.96 -0.70
CA ALA A 312 10.03 -20.61 -0.65
C ALA A 312 9.31 -20.25 -1.95
N ALA A 313 8.09 -20.77 -2.12
CA ALA A 313 7.28 -20.51 -3.31
C ALA A 313 6.57 -19.13 -3.24
N GLY A 314 6.50 -18.46 -4.39
CA GLY A 314 5.80 -17.19 -4.56
C GLY A 314 6.63 -15.96 -4.19
N ALA A 315 5.95 -14.81 -4.12
CA ALA A 315 6.54 -13.53 -3.77
C ALA A 315 6.40 -13.24 -2.27
N TYR A 316 7.40 -12.55 -1.73
CA TYR A 316 7.50 -12.17 -0.32
C TYR A 316 7.62 -10.66 -0.21
N LEU A 317 6.69 -10.03 0.51
CA LEU A 317 6.72 -8.61 0.83
C LEU A 317 7.64 -8.35 2.03
N ILE A 318 8.64 -7.49 1.86
CA ILE A 318 9.60 -7.12 2.91
C ILE A 318 8.89 -6.23 3.94
N ASP A 319 8.73 -6.76 5.15
CA ASP A 319 8.11 -6.08 6.29
C ASP A 319 9.13 -5.29 7.12
N SER A 320 10.39 -5.73 7.16
CA SER A 320 11.46 -5.03 7.88
C SER A 320 12.86 -5.37 7.34
N MET A 321 13.78 -4.45 7.55
CA MET A 321 15.19 -4.57 7.17
C MET A 321 16.08 -4.14 8.35
N ASN A 322 17.19 -4.85 8.55
CA ASN A 322 18.23 -4.50 9.52
C ASN A 322 19.60 -4.55 8.87
N PHE A 323 20.46 -3.59 9.19
CA PHE A 323 21.85 -3.60 8.76
C PHE A 323 22.73 -4.23 9.84
N ARG A 324 23.48 -5.26 9.46
CA ARG A 324 24.53 -5.84 10.29
C ARG A 324 25.88 -5.33 9.78
N PHE A 325 26.58 -4.60 10.64
CA PHE A 325 27.94 -4.13 10.38
C PHE A 325 28.93 -5.05 11.10
N GLY A 326 29.57 -5.95 10.36
CA GLY A 326 30.66 -6.76 10.88
C GLY A 326 32.01 -6.03 10.70
N GLN A 327 32.89 -6.09 11.71
CA GLN A 327 34.24 -5.50 11.59
C GLN A 327 35.10 -6.14 10.47
N PHE A 328 34.71 -7.34 9.98
CA PHE A 328 35.47 -8.10 8.97
C PHE A 328 34.61 -8.67 7.83
N GLU A 329 33.27 -8.62 7.91
CA GLU A 329 32.35 -9.30 6.98
C GLU A 329 31.59 -8.35 6.04
N GLY A 330 31.93 -7.05 6.03
CA GLY A 330 31.20 -6.05 5.25
C GLY A 330 29.83 -5.70 5.85
N THR A 331 29.03 -4.97 5.08
CA THR A 331 27.64 -4.65 5.43
C THR A 331 26.76 -5.78 4.93
N ARG A 332 26.04 -6.46 5.84
CA ARG A 332 25.06 -7.48 5.48
C ARG A 332 23.66 -6.98 5.81
N MET A 333 22.73 -7.14 4.87
CA MET A 333 21.33 -6.76 5.08
C MET A 333 20.52 -7.98 5.49
N SER A 334 19.83 -7.89 6.62
CA SER A 334 18.91 -8.91 7.11
C SER A 334 17.48 -8.45 6.89
N PHE A 335 16.66 -9.29 6.28
CA PHE A 335 15.28 -9.02 5.96
C PHE A 335 14.34 -9.92 6.75
N THR A 336 13.16 -9.39 7.04
CA THR A 336 11.99 -10.18 7.40
C THR A 336 10.91 -9.85 6.40
N ALA A 337 10.35 -10.89 5.78
CA ALA A 337 9.33 -10.75 4.75
C ALA A 337 8.16 -11.69 5.01
N ARG A 338 7.04 -11.43 4.36
CA ARG A 338 5.82 -12.23 4.45
C ARG A 338 5.37 -12.68 3.08
N SER A 339 4.99 -13.95 2.96
CA SER A 339 4.42 -14.51 1.74
C SER A 339 3.17 -13.73 1.32
N LEU A 340 3.11 -13.35 0.05
CA LEU A 340 1.93 -12.78 -0.59
C LEU A 340 1.04 -13.91 -1.10
N PRO A 341 -0.21 -14.03 -0.61
CA PRO A 341 -1.10 -15.13 -0.99
C PRO A 341 -1.36 -15.19 -2.51
N GLY A 342 -1.36 -16.40 -3.08
CA GLY A 342 -1.69 -16.64 -4.48
C GLY A 342 -0.61 -16.24 -5.49
N THR A 343 0.60 -15.93 -5.04
CA THR A 343 1.70 -15.50 -5.93
C THR A 343 2.56 -16.66 -6.43
N GLU A 344 2.27 -17.91 -6.07
CA GLU A 344 3.11 -19.09 -6.34
C GLU A 344 3.38 -19.31 -7.84
N ASN A 345 2.40 -18.95 -8.68
CA ASN A 345 2.50 -19.03 -10.14
C ASN A 345 2.58 -17.64 -10.81
N ALA A 346 2.68 -16.58 -10.02
CA ALA A 346 2.76 -15.20 -10.51
C ALA A 346 4.22 -14.78 -10.67
N PHE A 347 4.46 -13.76 -11.51
CA PHE A 347 5.77 -13.10 -11.66
C PHE A 347 6.95 -13.98 -12.11
N GLN A 348 6.73 -15.26 -12.45
CA GLN A 348 7.78 -16.12 -13.01
C GLN A 348 8.27 -15.55 -14.35
N ALA A 349 9.59 -15.45 -14.51
CA ALA A 349 10.20 -14.99 -15.76
C ALA A 349 9.86 -15.95 -16.90
N SER A 350 9.36 -15.40 -18.01
CA SER A 350 9.07 -16.13 -19.26
C SER A 350 10.33 -16.62 -19.97
#